data_AF-A0A2A5PG97-F1
#
_entry.id   AF-A0A2A5PG97-F1
#
_cell.length_a   1.000
_cell.length_b   1.000
_cell.length_c   1.000
_cell.angle_alpha   90.00
_cell.angle_beta   90.00
_cell.angle_gamma   90.00
#
_symmetry.space_group_name_H-M   'P 1'
#
loop_
_entity.id
_entity.type
_entity.pdbx_description
1 polymer ?
#
loop_
_entity_poly.entity_id
_entity_poly.type
_entity_poly.pdbx_seq_one_letter_code
_entity_poly.pdbx_strand_id
1 'polypeptide(L)'
;MLGSAVLAVLLYLGVLRQQPAATEEYPIQGFDVSHHQGDVQWHKISPQKYAFVYLKATEGGDFKDRKFQDNWLKAREHGFLVGAYHFYRLCRDGAIQAENFIATVPKKSDSLPPVIDLEYDSNCINTYTKEQLLREIQIMHDALYQHYEKQPIFYVSKAFYNMVLTESFKQTPLWVREYQGKPQLAGQPKWLFWQHTNQGQIKGIHTPVDLNVFYGNSKQWQHFLTDNAIQPTRLEPNQKK
;
A
#
# COMPACT_ATOMS: atom_id res chain seq x y z
N MET A 1 38.60 31.01 -27.04
CA MET A 1 37.28 30.34 -27.21
C MET A 1 37.27 29.04 -26.43
N LEU A 2 36.93 29.06 -25.13
CA LEU A 2 36.91 27.85 -24.28
C LEU A 2 36.08 28.06 -22.99
N GLY A 3 35.03 28.89 -23.04
CA GLY A 3 34.19 29.23 -21.88
C GLY A 3 32.78 28.62 -21.91
N SER A 4 32.34 28.08 -23.05
CA SER A 4 30.92 27.78 -23.29
C SER A 4 30.53 26.32 -23.08
N ALA A 5 31.51 25.39 -23.06
CA ALA A 5 31.23 23.95 -22.97
C ALA A 5 30.95 23.48 -21.53
N VAL A 6 31.54 24.12 -20.52
CA VAL A 6 31.39 23.71 -19.11
C VAL A 6 30.02 24.09 -18.55
N LEU A 7 29.44 25.21 -19.00
CA LEU A 7 28.10 25.63 -18.58
C LEU A 7 26.98 24.74 -19.14
N ALA A 8 27.15 24.24 -20.38
CA ALA A 8 26.17 23.34 -21.01
C ALA A 8 26.14 21.95 -20.35
N VAL A 9 27.30 21.46 -19.87
CA VAL A 9 27.38 20.17 -19.17
C VAL A 9 26.78 20.24 -17.76
N LEU A 10 26.89 21.38 -17.07
CA LEU A 10 26.22 21.58 -15.77
C LEU A 10 24.70 21.74 -15.88
N LEU A 11 24.19 22.19 -17.03
CA LEU A 11 22.75 22.19 -17.34
C LEU A 11 22.24 20.81 -17.76
N TYR A 12 23.08 19.95 -18.34
CA TYR A 12 22.72 18.56 -18.69
C TYR A 12 22.84 17.61 -17.49
N LEU A 13 23.74 17.91 -16.55
CA LEU A 13 23.80 17.31 -15.21
C LEU A 13 22.90 18.02 -14.19
N GLY A 14 22.01 18.90 -14.67
CA GLY A 14 20.78 19.24 -14.00
C GLY A 14 19.94 17.98 -13.92
N VAL A 15 20.30 17.12 -12.95
CA VAL A 15 19.51 16.04 -12.39
C VAL A 15 18.07 16.43 -12.60
N LEU A 16 17.35 15.66 -13.43
CA LEU A 16 15.89 15.64 -13.44
C LEU A 16 15.49 15.38 -12.00
N ARG A 17 15.44 16.43 -11.20
CA ARG A 17 15.02 16.42 -9.82
C ARG A 17 13.54 16.22 -10.00
N GLN A 18 13.13 14.94 -10.00
CA GLN A 18 11.75 14.55 -10.11
C GLN A 18 11.00 15.45 -9.15
N GLN A 19 10.11 16.29 -9.69
CA GLN A 19 9.30 17.12 -8.83
C GLN A 19 8.53 16.14 -7.94
N PRO A 20 8.69 16.22 -6.60
CA PRO A 20 7.98 15.31 -5.73
C PRO A 20 6.50 15.44 -6.05
N ALA A 21 5.82 14.29 -6.18
CA ALA A 21 4.42 14.32 -6.50
C ALA A 21 3.68 15.13 -5.42
N ALA A 22 2.92 16.14 -5.83
CA ALA A 22 2.30 17.09 -4.90
C ALA A 22 1.15 16.41 -4.14
N THR A 23 1.41 15.98 -2.91
CA THR A 23 0.44 15.31 -2.04
C THR A 23 -0.22 16.25 -1.03
N GLU A 24 0.01 17.57 -1.13
CA GLU A 24 -0.46 18.57 -0.15
C GLU A 24 -1.99 18.58 0.03
N GLU A 25 -2.73 18.17 -1.01
CA GLU A 25 -4.19 18.04 -0.99
C GLU A 25 -4.69 16.84 -0.16
N TYR A 26 -3.80 15.92 0.24
CA TYR A 26 -4.14 14.66 0.91
C TYR A 26 -3.48 14.62 2.30
N PRO A 27 -4.14 15.15 3.35
CA PRO A 27 -3.54 15.32 4.67
C PRO A 27 -3.33 14.00 5.43
N ILE A 28 -3.95 12.91 4.97
CA ILE A 28 -3.94 11.61 5.65
C ILE A 28 -2.79 10.77 5.06
N GLN A 29 -1.65 10.83 5.75
CA GLN A 29 -0.43 10.13 5.34
C GLN A 29 -0.34 8.75 6.00
N GLY A 30 0.36 7.85 5.33
CA GLY A 30 0.75 6.54 5.85
C GLY A 30 1.99 6.04 5.14
N PHE A 31 2.36 4.81 5.43
CA PHE A 31 3.52 4.16 4.84
C PHE A 31 3.31 2.65 4.82
N ASP A 32 4.14 1.93 4.09
CA ASP A 32 4.14 0.47 4.09
C ASP A 32 5.54 -0.10 4.25
N VAL A 33 5.63 -1.24 4.93
CA VAL A 33 6.91 -1.89 5.25
C VAL A 33 6.83 -3.40 5.15
N SER A 34 8.00 -4.01 4.92
CA SER A 34 8.23 -5.44 4.93
C SER A 34 9.50 -5.76 5.73
N HIS A 35 9.98 -7.00 5.68
CA HIS A 35 11.30 -7.34 6.22
C HIS A 35 12.47 -6.55 5.61
N HIS A 36 12.29 -5.93 4.44
CA HIS A 36 13.33 -5.12 3.80
C HIS A 36 13.66 -3.84 4.59
N GLN A 37 12.71 -3.32 5.38
CA GLN A 37 12.93 -2.15 6.22
C GLN A 37 13.67 -2.46 7.53
N GLY A 38 13.99 -3.74 7.79
CA GLY A 38 14.76 -4.16 8.97
C GLY A 38 13.99 -3.96 10.27
N ASP A 39 14.69 -3.48 11.30
CA ASP A 39 14.11 -3.20 12.62
C ASP A 39 13.56 -1.77 12.67
N VAL A 40 12.23 -1.66 12.75
CA VAL A 40 11.53 -0.38 12.85
C VAL A 40 11.50 0.10 14.30
N GLN A 41 11.99 1.31 14.55
CA GLN A 41 11.96 1.94 15.87
C GLN A 41 10.62 2.68 16.07
N TRP A 42 9.54 1.92 16.28
CA TRP A 42 8.15 2.40 16.34
C TRP A 42 7.93 3.59 17.29
N HIS A 43 8.60 3.63 18.44
CA HIS A 43 8.55 4.75 19.40
C HIS A 43 9.02 6.11 18.83
N LYS A 44 9.73 6.11 17.68
CA LYS A 44 10.18 7.34 16.99
C LYS A 44 9.23 7.81 15.91
N ILE A 45 8.20 7.02 15.58
CA ILE A 45 7.25 7.31 14.52
C ILE A 45 5.96 7.80 15.17
N SER A 46 5.48 8.98 14.76
CA SER A 46 4.24 9.54 15.30
C SER A 46 3.02 9.02 14.54
N PRO A 47 2.05 8.37 15.21
CA PRO A 47 0.78 7.98 14.61
C PRO A 47 -0.11 9.19 14.27
N GLN A 48 0.18 10.37 14.83
CA GLN A 48 -0.48 11.62 14.44
C GLN A 48 0.03 12.15 13.09
N LYS A 49 1.29 11.84 12.75
CA LYS A 49 1.88 12.19 11.45
C LYS A 49 1.51 11.16 10.38
N TYR A 50 1.60 9.87 10.71
CA TYR A 50 1.25 8.76 9.82
C TYR A 50 0.06 8.02 10.40
N ALA A 51 -1.13 8.28 9.85
CA ALA A 51 -2.40 7.79 10.35
C ALA A 51 -2.60 6.28 10.14
N PHE A 52 -1.87 5.68 9.18
CA PHE A 52 -1.97 4.26 8.87
C PHE A 52 -0.63 3.66 8.47
N VAL A 53 -0.51 2.34 8.64
CA VAL A 53 0.60 1.54 8.11
C VAL A 53 0.09 0.20 7.56
N TYR A 54 0.60 -0.20 6.39
CA TYR A 54 0.41 -1.55 5.84
C TYR A 54 1.69 -2.37 5.98
N LEU A 55 1.55 -3.62 6.39
CA LEU A 55 2.67 -4.53 6.65
C LEU A 55 2.61 -5.71 5.68
N LYS A 56 3.74 -6.05 5.05
CA LYS A 56 3.82 -7.30 4.28
C LYS A 56 3.58 -8.46 5.23
N ALA A 57 2.58 -9.28 4.94
CA ALA A 57 2.31 -10.48 5.72
C ALA A 57 2.82 -11.73 5.04
N THR A 58 2.48 -11.89 3.76
CA THR A 58 2.69 -13.12 3.02
C THR A 58 2.96 -12.84 1.56
N GLU A 59 3.46 -13.86 0.88
CA GLU A 59 3.71 -13.85 -0.55
C GLU A 59 3.46 -15.25 -1.11
N GLY A 60 2.71 -15.35 -2.21
CA GLY A 60 2.45 -16.63 -2.84
C GLY A 60 1.85 -17.66 -1.88
N GLY A 61 2.13 -18.95 -2.11
CA GLY A 61 1.45 -20.03 -1.40
C GLY A 61 1.98 -20.37 -0.01
N ASP A 62 3.17 -19.91 0.36
CA ASP A 62 3.89 -20.43 1.53
C ASP A 62 4.79 -19.41 2.24
N PHE A 63 5.25 -18.35 1.56
CA PHE A 63 6.12 -17.37 2.17
C PHE A 63 5.36 -16.50 3.17
N LYS A 64 5.95 -16.36 4.37
CA LYS A 64 5.51 -15.46 5.44
C LYS A 64 6.62 -14.46 5.72
N ASP A 65 6.30 -13.18 5.74
CA ASP A 65 7.29 -12.14 6.01
C ASP A 65 7.79 -12.27 7.45
N ARG A 66 9.10 -12.46 7.60
CA ARG A 66 9.77 -12.71 8.88
C ARG A 66 9.62 -11.59 9.91
N LYS A 67 9.26 -10.37 9.49
CA LYS A 67 9.04 -9.21 10.37
C LYS A 67 7.55 -8.94 10.63
N PHE A 68 6.64 -9.62 9.95
CA PHE A 68 5.20 -9.32 10.01
C PHE A 68 4.66 -9.32 11.44
N GLN A 69 4.83 -10.40 12.21
CA GLN A 69 4.23 -10.52 13.54
C GLN A 69 4.79 -9.46 14.51
N ASP A 70 6.10 -9.20 14.46
CA ASP A 70 6.76 -8.20 15.30
C ASP A 70 6.30 -6.78 14.95
N ASN A 71 6.25 -6.46 13.64
CA ASN A 71 5.75 -5.18 13.17
C ASN A 71 4.26 -5.00 13.49
N TRP A 72 3.45 -6.05 13.34
CA TRP A 72 2.01 -6.03 13.62
C TRP A 72 1.73 -5.68 15.08
N LEU A 73 2.40 -6.35 16.02
CA LEU A 73 2.23 -6.09 17.45
C LEU A 73 2.75 -4.70 17.82
N LYS A 74 4.01 -4.38 17.47
CA LYS A 74 4.65 -3.12 17.89
C LYS A 74 3.99 -1.89 17.28
N ALA A 75 3.57 -1.94 16.02
CA ALA A 75 2.85 -0.81 15.40
C ALA A 75 1.53 -0.54 16.16
N ARG A 76 0.77 -1.59 16.49
CA ARG A 76 -0.50 -1.45 17.21
C ARG A 76 -0.30 -0.95 18.64
N GLU A 77 0.72 -1.44 19.34
CA GLU A 77 1.09 -0.95 20.69
C GLU A 77 1.44 0.54 20.70
N HIS A 78 1.97 1.07 19.58
CA HIS A 78 2.28 2.49 19.42
C HIS A 78 1.13 3.31 18.82
N GLY A 79 -0.08 2.74 18.74
CA GLY A 79 -1.30 3.45 18.35
C GLY A 79 -1.51 3.64 16.85
N PHE A 80 -0.78 2.91 16.00
CA PHE A 80 -1.03 2.93 14.55
C PHE A 80 -2.29 2.12 14.18
N LEU A 81 -3.02 2.60 13.18
CA LEU A 81 -3.99 1.79 12.45
C LEU A 81 -3.22 0.90 11.47
N VAL A 82 -3.37 -0.42 11.62
CA VAL A 82 -2.53 -1.40 10.94
C VAL A 82 -3.34 -2.25 9.98
N GLY A 83 -2.85 -2.38 8.75
CA GLY A 83 -3.30 -3.32 7.75
C GLY A 83 -2.20 -4.29 7.35
N ALA A 84 -2.59 -5.34 6.63
CA ALA A 84 -1.66 -6.33 6.09
C ALA A 84 -1.85 -6.47 4.59
N TYR A 85 -0.75 -6.71 3.87
CA TYR A 85 -0.80 -6.99 2.43
C TYR A 85 -0.19 -8.36 2.07
N HIS A 86 -0.73 -8.95 1.01
CA HIS A 86 -0.25 -10.16 0.37
C HIS A 86 0.41 -9.82 -0.96
N PHE A 87 1.69 -10.16 -1.15
CA PHE A 87 2.32 -10.05 -2.46
C PHE A 87 1.87 -11.23 -3.34
N TYR A 88 1.04 -10.93 -4.34
CA TYR A 88 0.42 -11.96 -5.16
C TYR A 88 1.40 -12.53 -6.19
N ARG A 89 1.51 -13.86 -6.26
CA ARG A 89 2.25 -14.57 -7.29
C ARG A 89 1.31 -14.97 -8.42
N LEU A 90 1.49 -14.37 -9.59
CA LEU A 90 0.61 -14.51 -10.76
C LEU A 90 0.49 -15.93 -11.32
N CYS A 91 1.39 -16.83 -10.93
CA CYS A 91 1.52 -18.22 -11.38
C CYS A 91 1.06 -19.22 -10.31
N ARG A 92 0.26 -18.76 -9.33
CA ARG A 92 -0.18 -19.58 -8.19
C ARG A 92 -1.68 -19.45 -7.97
N ASP A 93 -2.30 -20.53 -7.51
CA ASP A 93 -3.74 -20.59 -7.26
C ASP A 93 -4.16 -19.59 -6.16
N GLY A 94 -5.25 -18.87 -6.40
CA GLY A 94 -5.75 -17.83 -5.51
C GLY A 94 -6.18 -18.38 -4.15
N ALA A 95 -6.74 -19.61 -4.13
CA ALA A 95 -7.16 -20.26 -2.89
C ALA A 95 -5.97 -20.54 -1.94
N ILE A 96 -4.86 -21.05 -2.49
CA ILE A 96 -3.64 -21.34 -1.71
C ILE A 96 -3.05 -20.03 -1.15
N GLN A 97 -3.06 -18.96 -1.96
CA GLN A 97 -2.59 -17.64 -1.53
C GLN A 97 -3.48 -17.04 -0.43
N ALA A 98 -4.80 -17.21 -0.54
CA ALA A 98 -5.75 -16.81 0.50
C ALA A 98 -5.51 -17.55 1.81
N GLU A 99 -5.33 -18.88 1.75
CA GLU A 99 -5.03 -19.72 2.92
C GLU A 99 -3.76 -19.27 3.63
N ASN A 100 -2.69 -18.97 2.87
CA ASN A 100 -1.44 -18.47 3.45
C ASN A 100 -1.66 -17.14 4.19
N PHE A 101 -2.37 -16.19 3.57
CA PHE A 101 -2.67 -14.90 4.19
C PHE A 101 -3.55 -15.05 5.44
N ILE A 102 -4.64 -15.81 5.35
CA ILE A 102 -5.57 -16.06 6.47
C ILE A 102 -4.88 -16.78 7.63
N ALA A 103 -4.00 -17.75 7.35
CA ALA A 103 -3.24 -18.44 8.38
C ALA A 103 -2.16 -17.58 9.06
N THR A 104 -1.89 -16.38 8.52
CA THR A 104 -0.80 -15.50 9.01
C THR A 104 -1.33 -14.24 9.67
N VAL A 105 -2.39 -13.64 9.11
CA VAL A 105 -2.91 -12.33 9.55
C VAL A 105 -4.05 -12.53 10.55
N PRO A 106 -3.96 -12.00 11.79
CA PRO A 106 -5.03 -12.13 12.77
C PRO A 106 -6.30 -11.38 12.32
N LYS A 107 -7.47 -12.04 12.41
CA LYS A 107 -8.78 -11.36 12.26
C LYS A 107 -9.02 -10.42 13.45
N LYS A 108 -8.86 -9.12 13.23
CA LYS A 108 -9.11 -8.05 14.22
C LYS A 108 -10.08 -7.03 13.63
N SER A 109 -11.13 -6.69 14.38
CA SER A 109 -12.16 -5.75 13.96
C SER A 109 -11.61 -4.36 13.69
N ASP A 110 -10.57 -3.96 14.41
CA ASP A 110 -9.93 -2.65 14.32
C ASP A 110 -8.72 -2.61 13.36
N SER A 111 -8.43 -3.70 12.64
CA SER A 111 -7.44 -3.67 11.56
C SER A 111 -8.01 -3.08 10.28
N LEU A 112 -7.15 -2.47 9.47
CA LEU A 112 -7.50 -2.00 8.14
C LEU A 112 -7.84 -3.19 7.22
N PRO A 113 -8.60 -2.96 6.13
CA PRO A 113 -8.94 -4.02 5.18
C PRO A 113 -7.71 -4.71 4.60
N PRO A 114 -7.78 -6.02 4.25
CA PRO A 114 -6.65 -6.72 3.66
C PRO A 114 -6.33 -6.18 2.27
N VAL A 115 -5.03 -6.12 1.93
CA VAL A 115 -4.57 -5.69 0.60
C VAL A 115 -4.04 -6.90 -0.17
N ILE A 116 -4.44 -7.00 -1.44
CA ILE A 116 -3.81 -7.89 -2.42
C ILE A 116 -2.91 -7.03 -3.31
N ASP A 117 -1.62 -7.26 -3.23
CA ASP A 117 -0.59 -6.56 -4.00
C ASP A 117 -0.39 -7.28 -5.34
N LEU A 118 -0.86 -6.62 -6.40
CA LEU A 118 -0.91 -7.12 -7.77
C LEU A 118 0.10 -6.37 -8.64
N GLU A 119 1.28 -6.99 -8.78
CA GLU A 119 2.37 -6.47 -9.58
C GLU A 119 2.65 -7.34 -10.80
N TYR A 120 3.26 -6.72 -11.82
CA TYR A 120 3.73 -7.45 -12.99
C TYR A 120 4.95 -8.31 -12.61
N ASP A 121 4.89 -9.60 -12.96
CA ASP A 121 6.00 -10.54 -12.84
C ASP A 121 6.21 -11.24 -14.19
N SER A 122 7.31 -10.94 -14.86
CA SER A 122 7.61 -11.48 -16.20
C SER A 122 7.73 -13.00 -16.22
N ASN A 123 8.09 -13.62 -15.09
CA ASN A 123 8.25 -15.07 -15.00
C ASN A 123 6.91 -15.78 -14.82
N CYS A 124 5.89 -15.07 -14.32
CA CYS A 124 4.61 -15.66 -13.94
C CYS A 124 3.43 -15.19 -14.80
N ILE A 125 3.51 -14.02 -15.45
CA ILE A 125 2.39 -13.39 -16.19
C ILE A 125 1.80 -14.28 -17.30
N ASN A 126 2.60 -15.17 -17.90
CA ASN A 126 2.16 -16.06 -18.98
C ASN A 126 1.70 -17.46 -18.50
N THR A 127 1.66 -17.70 -17.18
CA THR A 127 1.25 -19.00 -16.63
C THR A 127 -0.24 -19.25 -16.83
N TYR A 128 -1.05 -18.21 -16.67
CA TYR A 128 -2.49 -18.23 -16.87
C TYR A 128 -2.86 -17.35 -18.07
N THR A 129 -3.97 -17.66 -18.75
CA THR A 129 -4.64 -16.65 -19.59
C THR A 129 -5.13 -15.49 -18.72
N LYS A 130 -5.45 -14.35 -19.34
CA LYS A 130 -6.01 -13.20 -18.61
C LYS A 130 -7.28 -13.60 -17.82
N GLU A 131 -8.18 -14.37 -18.41
CA GLU A 131 -9.42 -14.81 -17.77
C GLU A 131 -9.14 -15.78 -16.61
N GLN A 132 -8.16 -16.67 -16.74
CA GLN A 132 -7.72 -17.55 -15.66
C GLN A 132 -7.13 -16.73 -14.51
N LEU A 133 -6.24 -15.79 -14.79
CA LEU A 133 -5.64 -14.93 -13.77
C LEU A 133 -6.70 -14.10 -13.03
N LEU A 134 -7.66 -13.52 -13.75
CA LEU A 134 -8.77 -12.77 -13.13
C LEU A 134 -9.63 -13.67 -12.23
N ARG A 135 -9.85 -14.94 -12.61
CA ARG A 135 -10.55 -15.90 -11.75
C ARG A 135 -9.77 -16.22 -10.47
N GLU A 136 -8.46 -16.45 -10.57
CA GLU A 136 -7.64 -16.72 -9.38
C GLU A 136 -7.59 -15.51 -8.43
N ILE A 137 -7.48 -14.29 -8.97
CA ILE A 137 -7.56 -13.05 -8.18
C ILE A 137 -8.93 -12.94 -7.49
N GLN A 138 -10.03 -13.25 -8.19
CA GLN A 138 -11.38 -13.24 -7.62
C GLN A 138 -11.52 -14.25 -6.48
N ILE A 139 -10.99 -15.46 -6.63
CA ILE A 139 -11.00 -16.50 -5.59
C ILE A 139 -10.32 -15.98 -4.31
N MET A 140 -9.12 -15.38 -4.44
CA MET A 140 -8.44 -14.83 -3.28
C MET A 140 -9.23 -13.65 -2.68
N HIS A 141 -9.69 -12.72 -3.50
CA HIS A 141 -10.50 -11.58 -3.07
C HIS A 141 -11.70 -12.03 -2.24
N ASP A 142 -12.49 -12.97 -2.73
CA ASP A 142 -13.73 -13.40 -2.08
C ASP A 142 -13.45 -14.16 -0.79
N ALA A 143 -12.40 -14.99 -0.76
CA ALA A 143 -11.96 -15.67 0.46
C ALA A 143 -11.54 -14.68 1.54
N LEU A 144 -10.79 -13.62 1.18
CA LEU A 144 -10.41 -12.57 2.11
C LEU A 144 -11.63 -11.75 2.58
N TYR A 145 -12.54 -11.38 1.66
CA TYR A 145 -13.76 -10.68 2.01
C TYR A 145 -14.60 -11.47 3.02
N GLN A 146 -14.83 -12.76 2.72
CA GLN A 146 -15.58 -13.66 3.59
C GLN A 146 -14.93 -13.84 4.96
N HIS A 147 -13.59 -13.96 5.00
CA HIS A 147 -12.88 -14.18 6.26
C HIS A 147 -12.84 -12.92 7.13
N TYR A 148 -12.45 -11.78 6.55
CA TYR A 148 -12.21 -10.54 7.30
C TYR A 148 -13.43 -9.63 7.43
N GLU A 149 -14.49 -9.89 6.66
CA GLU A 149 -15.72 -9.07 6.61
C GLU A 149 -15.42 -7.60 6.26
N LYS A 150 -14.36 -7.38 5.48
CA LYS A 150 -13.89 -6.09 5.01
C LYS A 150 -13.55 -6.21 3.54
N GLN A 151 -13.94 -5.21 2.76
CA GLN A 151 -13.69 -5.17 1.32
C GLN A 151 -12.17 -5.16 1.05
N PRO A 152 -11.60 -6.19 0.41
CA PRO A 152 -10.18 -6.19 0.07
C PRO A 152 -9.84 -5.02 -0.85
N ILE A 153 -8.61 -4.53 -0.72
CA ILE A 153 -8.07 -3.44 -1.53
C ILE A 153 -7.04 -4.03 -2.50
N PHE A 154 -7.03 -3.57 -3.75
CA PHE A 154 -5.99 -3.96 -4.70
C PHE A 154 -4.90 -2.89 -4.75
N TYR A 155 -3.70 -3.26 -4.30
CA TYR A 155 -2.52 -2.50 -4.65
C TYR A 155 -2.11 -2.83 -6.09
N VAL A 156 -1.85 -1.80 -6.91
CA VAL A 156 -1.54 -1.96 -8.32
C VAL A 156 -0.52 -0.95 -8.81
N SER A 157 0.34 -1.38 -9.73
CA SER A 157 1.03 -0.47 -10.63
C SER A 157 0.12 -0.05 -11.79
N LYS A 158 0.36 1.14 -12.36
CA LYS A 158 -0.34 1.60 -13.57
C LYS A 158 -0.27 0.62 -14.73
N ALA A 159 0.90 0.01 -14.95
CA ALA A 159 1.11 -0.96 -16.02
C ALA A 159 0.27 -2.23 -15.81
N PHE A 160 0.29 -2.80 -14.60
CA PHE A 160 -0.48 -4.00 -14.29
C PHE A 160 -1.99 -3.76 -14.39
N TYR A 161 -2.48 -2.65 -13.82
CA TYR A 161 -3.90 -2.31 -13.90
C TYR A 161 -4.37 -2.22 -15.35
N ASN A 162 -3.67 -1.45 -16.19
CA ASN A 162 -4.07 -1.23 -17.58
C ASN A 162 -4.05 -2.53 -18.40
N MET A 163 -3.11 -3.44 -18.11
CA MET A 163 -2.95 -4.72 -18.81
C MET A 163 -4.01 -5.74 -18.40
N VAL A 164 -4.19 -5.94 -17.09
CA VAL A 164 -4.95 -7.07 -16.54
C VAL A 164 -6.33 -6.63 -16.02
N LEU A 165 -6.41 -5.55 -15.26
CA LEU A 165 -7.59 -5.22 -14.46
C LEU A 165 -8.57 -4.27 -15.13
N THR A 166 -8.22 -3.61 -16.23
CA THR A 166 -9.12 -2.72 -16.97
C THR A 166 -10.50 -3.37 -17.18
N GLU A 167 -11.57 -2.64 -16.80
CA GLU A 167 -12.98 -3.07 -16.80
C GLU A 167 -13.37 -4.21 -15.83
N SER A 168 -12.42 -4.80 -15.09
CA SER A 168 -12.67 -5.81 -14.06
C SER A 168 -12.64 -5.19 -12.66
N PHE A 169 -13.30 -5.82 -11.67
CA PHE A 169 -13.23 -5.39 -10.26
C PHE A 169 -13.60 -3.92 -10.02
N LYS A 170 -14.58 -3.37 -10.76
CA LYS A 170 -14.93 -1.93 -10.74
C LYS A 170 -15.34 -1.38 -9.37
N GLN A 171 -15.73 -2.26 -8.44
CA GLN A 171 -16.14 -1.90 -7.08
C GLN A 171 -15.02 -2.11 -6.05
N THR A 172 -13.90 -2.73 -6.44
CA THR A 172 -12.78 -2.99 -5.54
C THR A 172 -11.95 -1.71 -5.38
N PRO A 173 -11.73 -1.23 -4.14
CA PRO A 173 -10.91 -0.04 -3.91
C PRO A 173 -9.46 -0.25 -4.37
N LEU A 174 -8.86 0.81 -4.92
CA LEU A 174 -7.51 0.75 -5.47
C LEU A 174 -6.50 1.50 -4.60
N TRP A 175 -5.37 0.88 -4.33
CA TRP A 175 -4.15 1.53 -3.86
C TRP A 175 -3.16 1.60 -5.02
N VAL A 176 -2.94 2.79 -5.58
CA VAL A 176 -2.17 2.92 -6.83
C VAL A 176 -0.76 3.37 -6.55
N ARG A 177 0.23 2.69 -7.13
CA ARG A 177 1.60 3.17 -7.22
C ARG A 177 1.79 4.08 -8.42
N GLU A 178 2.19 5.32 -8.16
CA GLU A 178 2.60 6.29 -9.19
C GLU A 178 3.57 7.31 -8.57
N TYR A 179 4.76 7.46 -9.17
CA TYR A 179 5.82 8.31 -8.60
C TYR A 179 6.01 9.63 -9.34
N GLN A 180 5.46 9.76 -10.55
CA GLN A 180 5.70 10.92 -11.40
C GLN A 180 4.60 11.98 -11.31
N GLY A 181 3.45 11.65 -10.71
CA GLY A 181 2.30 12.55 -10.60
C GLY A 181 1.10 11.89 -9.95
N LYS A 182 -0.06 12.53 -10.02
CA LYS A 182 -1.31 11.93 -9.51
C LYS A 182 -1.61 10.62 -10.28
N PRO A 183 -2.15 9.58 -9.63
CA PRO A 183 -2.52 8.34 -10.30
C PRO A 183 -3.46 8.58 -11.49
N GLN A 184 -3.08 8.05 -12.65
CA GLN A 184 -3.87 8.11 -13.89
C GLN A 184 -3.95 6.72 -14.51
N LEU A 185 -5.07 6.03 -14.26
CA LEU A 185 -5.38 4.71 -14.78
C LEU A 185 -6.34 4.78 -15.97
N ALA A 186 -6.30 3.77 -16.85
CA ALA A 186 -7.27 3.65 -17.94
C ALA A 186 -8.71 3.58 -17.37
N GLY A 187 -9.64 4.30 -17.99
CA GLY A 187 -11.01 4.42 -17.48
C GLY A 187 -11.19 5.35 -16.27
N GLN A 188 -10.09 5.93 -15.75
CA GLN A 188 -10.08 6.88 -14.64
C GLN A 188 -10.90 6.45 -13.40
N PRO A 189 -10.76 5.21 -12.90
CA PRO A 189 -11.37 4.83 -11.63
C PRO A 189 -10.88 5.72 -10.49
N LYS A 190 -11.72 5.89 -9.47
CA LYS A 190 -11.28 6.52 -8.22
C LYS A 190 -10.33 5.57 -7.49
N TRP A 191 -9.22 6.11 -7.01
CA TRP A 191 -8.30 5.40 -6.11
C TRP A 191 -8.60 5.77 -4.66
N LEU A 192 -8.29 4.84 -3.75
CA LEU A 192 -8.46 4.98 -2.30
C LEU A 192 -7.14 5.37 -1.63
N PHE A 193 -6.04 4.77 -2.05
CA PHE A 193 -4.70 5.10 -1.58
C PHE A 193 -3.77 5.36 -2.75
N TRP A 194 -2.72 6.12 -2.50
CA TRP A 194 -1.68 6.43 -3.48
C TRP A 194 -0.30 6.26 -2.85
N GLN A 195 0.48 5.30 -3.35
CA GLN A 195 1.90 5.20 -3.06
C GLN A 195 2.66 6.16 -3.99
N HIS A 196 3.13 7.26 -3.41
CA HIS A 196 3.64 8.40 -4.17
C HIS A 196 5.17 8.46 -4.23
N THR A 197 5.87 7.66 -3.40
CA THR A 197 7.32 7.50 -3.47
C THR A 197 7.77 6.23 -2.77
N ASN A 198 8.87 5.63 -3.25
CA ASN A 198 9.63 4.58 -2.58
C ASN A 198 10.96 5.07 -1.97
N GLN A 199 11.22 6.38 -2.04
CA GLN A 199 12.43 7.01 -1.52
C GLN A 199 12.14 7.86 -0.28
N GLY A 200 11.04 7.56 0.42
CA GLY A 200 10.68 8.25 1.64
C GLY A 200 11.66 7.98 2.77
N GLN A 201 11.70 8.91 3.73
CA GLN A 201 12.49 8.79 4.94
C GLN A 201 11.60 9.01 6.15
N ILE A 202 11.59 8.04 7.07
CA ILE A 202 10.88 8.11 8.34
C ILE A 202 11.90 7.96 9.46
N LYS A 203 11.90 8.90 10.40
CA LYS A 203 12.73 8.78 11.61
C LYS A 203 12.40 7.48 12.33
N GLY A 204 13.40 6.61 12.50
CA GLY A 204 13.24 5.29 13.10
C GLY A 204 13.26 4.14 12.10
N ILE A 205 13.36 4.42 10.80
CA ILE A 205 13.61 3.44 9.74
C ILE A 205 14.88 3.87 8.99
N HIS A 206 15.84 2.97 8.85
CA HIS A 206 17.17 3.29 8.32
C HIS A 206 17.30 3.13 6.80
N THR A 207 16.33 2.48 6.17
CA THR A 207 16.25 2.28 4.72
C THR A 207 15.23 3.24 4.10
N PRO A 208 15.20 3.37 2.77
CA PRO A 208 14.06 3.98 2.08
C PRO A 208 12.73 3.32 2.46
N VAL A 209 11.68 4.13 2.47
CA VAL A 209 10.32 3.74 2.87
C VAL A 209 9.32 4.18 1.82
N ASP A 210 8.37 3.31 1.53
CA ASP A 210 7.23 3.61 0.69
C ASP A 210 6.24 4.52 1.44
N LEU A 211 5.95 5.70 0.88
CA LEU A 211 5.03 6.66 1.48
C LEU A 211 3.73 6.73 0.70
N ASN A 212 2.65 6.84 1.48
CA ASN A 212 1.29 6.71 1.00
C ASN A 212 0.44 7.88 1.47
N VAL A 213 -0.57 8.20 0.69
CA VAL A 213 -1.68 9.06 1.11
C VAL A 213 -3.02 8.39 0.85
N PHE A 214 -4.01 8.69 1.70
CA PHE A 214 -5.41 8.33 1.48
C PHE A 214 -6.11 9.40 0.63
N TYR A 215 -7.03 8.97 -0.23
CA TYR A 215 -7.86 9.87 -1.04
C TYR A 215 -8.88 10.59 -0.16
N GLY A 216 -8.63 11.87 0.10
CA GLY A 216 -9.58 12.77 0.73
C GLY A 216 -9.08 13.40 2.02
N ASN A 217 -9.99 14.10 2.70
CA ASN A 217 -9.71 14.81 3.94
C ASN A 217 -10.00 13.96 5.19
N SER A 218 -9.77 14.54 6.37
CA SER A 218 -10.00 13.87 7.66
C SER A 218 -11.42 13.36 7.85
N LYS A 219 -12.46 14.04 7.35
CA LYS A 219 -13.85 13.56 7.46
C LYS A 219 -14.06 12.29 6.63
N GLN A 220 -13.52 12.26 5.42
CA GLN A 220 -13.59 11.07 4.54
C GLN A 220 -12.80 9.89 5.12
N TRP A 221 -11.67 10.17 5.76
CA TRP A 221 -10.94 9.15 6.52
C TRP A 221 -11.77 8.57 7.66
N GLN A 222 -12.44 9.40 8.45
CA GLN A 222 -13.32 8.94 9.53
C GLN A 222 -14.49 8.09 9.01
N HIS A 223 -15.08 8.46 7.88
CA HIS A 223 -16.10 7.62 7.23
C HIS A 223 -15.52 6.29 6.78
N PHE A 224 -14.37 6.28 6.12
CA PHE A 224 -13.69 5.03 5.72
C PHE A 224 -13.43 4.10 6.91
N LEU A 225 -12.99 4.63 8.05
CA LEU A 225 -12.80 3.85 9.27
C LEU A 225 -14.13 3.29 9.80
N THR A 226 -15.17 4.13 9.86
CA THR A 226 -16.50 3.75 10.35
C THR A 226 -17.14 2.67 9.47
N ASP A 227 -17.06 2.82 8.14
CA ASP A 227 -17.57 1.85 7.17
C ASP A 227 -16.87 0.49 7.29
N ASN A 228 -15.65 0.47 7.82
CA ASN A 228 -14.88 -0.74 8.11
C ASN A 228 -14.96 -1.17 9.58
N ALA A 229 -15.90 -0.63 10.36
CA ALA A 229 -16.07 -0.91 11.80
C ALA A 229 -14.81 -0.66 12.65
N ILE A 230 -13.91 0.23 12.19
CA ILE A 230 -12.73 0.66 12.91
C ILE A 230 -13.12 1.88 13.72
N GLN A 231 -13.14 1.74 15.05
CA GLN A 231 -13.41 2.86 15.93
C GLN A 231 -12.24 3.83 15.88
N PRO A 232 -12.46 5.11 15.56
CA PRO A 232 -11.43 6.11 15.73
C PRO A 232 -11.11 6.17 17.21
N THR A 233 -9.87 5.86 17.59
CA THR A 233 -9.40 6.19 18.94
C THR A 233 -9.69 7.67 19.15
N ARG A 234 -10.53 8.00 20.13
CA ARG A 234 -10.75 9.40 20.52
C ARG A 234 -9.37 9.99 20.80
N LEU A 235 -8.89 10.83 19.91
CA LEU A 235 -7.97 11.88 20.31
C LEU A 235 -8.81 12.80 21.17
N GLU A 236 -8.88 12.53 22.47
CA GLU A 236 -9.36 13.49 23.45
C GLU A 236 -8.55 14.77 23.18
N PRO A 237 -9.20 15.89 22.79
CA PRO A 237 -8.49 17.14 22.66
C PRO A 237 -7.95 17.46 24.05
N ASN A 238 -6.63 17.56 24.17
CA ASN A 238 -5.98 18.09 25.36
C ASN A 238 -6.68 19.41 25.71
N GLN A 239 -7.57 19.37 26.70
CA GLN A 239 -8.14 20.56 27.28
C GLN A 239 -6.97 21.28 27.92
N LYS A 240 -6.67 22.46 27.36
CA LYS A 240 -5.79 23.45 27.95
C LYS A 240 -6.02 23.51 29.46
N LYS A 241 -4.98 23.18 30.24
CA LYS A 241 -4.70 23.79 31.53
C LYS A 241 -3.20 24.08 31.57
#